data_AF-A0A256F5A8-F1
#
_entry.id   AF-A0A256F5A8-F1
#
_cell.length_a   1.000
_cell.length_b   1.000
_cell.length_c   1.000
_cell.angle_alpha   90.00
_cell.angle_beta   90.00
_cell.angle_gamma   90.00
#
_symmetry.space_group_name_H-M   'P 1'
#
loop_
_entity.id
_entity.type
_entity.pdbx_description
1 polymer ?
#
loop_
_entity_poly.entity_id
_entity_poly.type
_entity_poly.pdbx_seq_one_letter_code
_entity_poly.pdbx_strand_id
1 'polypeptide(L)'
;MNGKKMMKALAVALIALPILASSLRAETQADPNDRVVIVADTPKMTRWAVIHQAPDPAHNDPYFHLEAFEHKKGAKPWVFRRLAHHMVITSEALDKSRNKKRAGTYAYKDVEFWVTYQIWRDNPESRAQTPVCETNIKDCLERATDQK
;
A
#
# COMPACT_ATOMS: atom_id res chain seq x y z
N MET A 1 -41.87 -58.57 -38.19
CA MET A 1 -41.64 -59.55 -37.11
C MET A 1 -40.53 -59.00 -36.22
N ASN A 2 -40.87 -58.51 -35.02
CA ASN A 2 -40.61 -59.17 -33.72
C ASN A 2 -39.11 -59.40 -33.46
N GLY A 3 -38.45 -58.91 -32.40
CA GLY A 3 -38.91 -58.15 -31.24
C GLY A 3 -37.85 -58.09 -30.13
N LYS A 4 -38.22 -57.36 -29.07
CA LYS A 4 -37.84 -57.49 -27.64
C LYS A 4 -36.39 -57.22 -27.19
N LYS A 5 -36.25 -56.01 -26.59
CA LYS A 5 -35.74 -55.68 -25.24
C LYS A 5 -34.68 -56.58 -24.60
N MET A 6 -33.57 -55.97 -24.17
CA MET A 6 -33.06 -56.15 -22.80
C MET A 6 -32.32 -54.90 -22.30
N MET A 7 -32.85 -54.31 -21.23
CA MET A 7 -32.14 -53.39 -20.34
C MET A 7 -31.00 -54.17 -19.65
N LYS A 8 -29.82 -53.56 -19.54
CA LYS A 8 -28.87 -53.87 -18.47
C LYS A 8 -28.41 -52.57 -17.80
N ALA A 9 -28.23 -52.73 -16.50
CA ALA A 9 -28.33 -51.73 -15.45
C ALA A 9 -27.10 -50.82 -15.29
N LEU A 10 -27.36 -49.78 -14.50
CA LEU A 10 -26.46 -48.82 -13.86
C LEU A 10 -25.01 -49.29 -13.62
N ALA A 11 -24.09 -48.40 -14.00
CA ALA A 11 -22.92 -48.07 -13.18
C ALA A 11 -22.61 -46.58 -13.38
N VAL A 12 -23.34 -45.71 -12.67
CA VAL A 12 -22.94 -44.30 -12.55
C VAL A 12 -21.81 -44.27 -11.52
N ALA A 13 -20.57 -44.30 -11.99
CA ALA A 13 -19.41 -44.05 -11.15
C ALA A 13 -19.37 -42.55 -10.81
N LEU A 14 -19.65 -42.22 -9.55
CA LEU A 14 -19.32 -40.92 -8.96
C LEU A 14 -17.81 -40.71 -9.04
N ILE A 15 -17.36 -39.86 -9.97
CA ILE A 15 -16.04 -39.25 -9.86
C ILE A 15 -16.25 -37.92 -9.14
N ALA A 16 -16.18 -37.96 -7.81
CA ALA A 16 -16.01 -36.77 -7.00
C ALA A 16 -14.62 -36.20 -7.31
N LEU A 17 -14.55 -35.23 -8.23
CA LEU A 17 -13.34 -34.44 -8.40
C LEU A 17 -13.10 -33.64 -7.10
N PRO A 18 -11.92 -33.74 -6.48
CA PRO A 18 -11.57 -32.84 -5.40
C PRO A 18 -11.49 -31.44 -6.01
N ILE A 19 -12.39 -30.57 -5.59
CA ILE A 19 -12.30 -29.14 -5.85
C ILE A 19 -11.01 -28.70 -5.16
N LEU A 20 -9.92 -28.64 -5.92
CA LEU A 20 -8.71 -27.90 -5.57
C LEU A 20 -9.13 -26.43 -5.50
N ALA A 21 -9.68 -26.04 -4.35
CA ALA A 21 -9.78 -24.66 -3.93
C ALA A 21 -8.34 -24.16 -3.78
N SER A 22 -7.76 -23.79 -4.92
CA SER A 22 -6.59 -22.93 -4.95
C SER A 22 -7.06 -21.65 -4.30
N SER A 23 -6.74 -21.48 -3.02
CA SER A 23 -6.77 -20.19 -2.36
C SER A 23 -5.76 -19.33 -3.11
N LEU A 24 -6.22 -18.72 -4.20
CA LEU A 24 -5.63 -17.51 -4.73
C LEU A 24 -5.76 -16.51 -3.59
N ARG A 25 -4.74 -16.49 -2.72
CA ARG A 25 -4.48 -15.36 -1.86
C ARG A 25 -4.28 -14.25 -2.88
N ALA A 26 -5.31 -13.45 -3.10
CA ALA A 26 -5.16 -12.18 -3.75
C ALA A 26 -4.13 -11.46 -2.88
N GLU A 27 -2.86 -11.54 -3.28
CA GLU A 27 -1.86 -10.60 -2.84
C GLU A 27 -2.53 -9.28 -3.12
N THR A 28 -2.94 -8.63 -2.04
CA THR A 28 -3.42 -7.28 -2.11
C THR A 28 -2.16 -6.55 -2.52
N GLN A 29 -1.95 -6.45 -3.84
CA GLN A 29 -0.82 -5.75 -4.42
C GLN A 29 -0.90 -4.40 -3.74
N ALA A 30 0.04 -4.16 -2.83
CA ALA A 30 0.13 -2.89 -2.14
C ALA A 30 0.07 -1.86 -3.27
N ASP A 31 -0.91 -0.95 -3.19
CA ASP A 31 -1.06 0.10 -4.19
C ASP A 31 0.36 0.65 -4.43
N PRO A 32 0.86 0.68 -5.67
CA PRO A 32 2.20 1.19 -5.97
C PRO A 32 2.42 2.60 -5.40
N ASN A 33 1.35 3.33 -5.13
CA ASN A 33 1.34 4.66 -4.50
C ASN A 33 1.34 4.62 -2.96
N ASP A 34 1.03 3.49 -2.32
CA ASP A 34 1.02 3.32 -0.86
C ASP A 34 2.43 3.03 -0.34
N ARG A 35 3.32 3.98 -0.60
CA ARG A 35 4.75 3.93 -0.24
C ARG A 35 5.00 4.20 1.23
N VAL A 36 4.00 4.70 1.97
CA VAL A 36 4.14 5.04 3.39
C VAL A 36 3.38 4.03 4.24
N VAL A 37 4.11 3.30 5.08
CA VAL A 37 3.54 2.29 5.98
C VAL A 37 3.58 2.83 7.41
N ILE A 38 2.41 3.08 8.01
CA ILE A 38 2.36 3.36 9.45
C ILE A 38 2.66 2.06 10.19
N VAL A 39 3.68 2.07 11.04
CA VAL A 39 4.10 0.91 11.83
C VAL A 39 3.53 0.99 13.24
N ALA A 40 3.56 2.18 13.84
CA ALA A 40 2.97 2.43 15.14
C ALA A 40 2.45 3.86 15.24
N ASP A 41 1.31 4.04 15.89
CA ASP A 41 0.80 5.35 16.26
C ASP A 41 0.22 5.28 17.67
N THR A 42 0.86 6.01 18.59
CA THR A 42 0.57 6.03 20.02
C THR A 42 0.48 7.48 20.51
N PRO A 43 -0.03 7.73 21.73
CA PRO A 43 -0.03 9.07 22.29
C PRO A 43 1.36 9.70 22.46
N LYS A 44 2.43 8.89 22.45
CA LYS A 44 3.81 9.35 22.69
C LYS A 44 4.61 9.49 21.40
N MET A 45 4.31 8.69 20.38
CA MET A 45 5.09 8.66 19.14
C MET A 45 4.30 8.11 17.95
N THR A 46 4.81 8.42 16.76
CA THR A 46 4.46 7.77 15.49
C THR A 46 5.72 7.15 14.91
N ARG A 47 5.61 5.92 14.39
CA ARG A 47 6.63 5.27 13.57
C ARG A 47 6.02 4.93 12.23
N TRP A 48 6.78 5.18 11.18
CA TRP A 48 6.41 4.83 9.82
C TRP A 48 7.64 4.35 9.05
N ALA A 49 7.38 3.67 7.96
CA ALA A 49 8.36 3.29 6.97
C ALA A 49 8.00 3.91 5.61
N VAL A 50 9.01 4.24 4.81
CA VAL A 50 8.86 4.68 3.42
C VAL A 50 9.51 3.63 2.52
N ILE A 51 8.71 3.07 1.62
CA ILE A 51 9.13 2.09 0.62
C ILE A 51 9.80 2.83 -0.54
N HIS A 52 11.10 2.62 -0.66
CA HIS A 52 11.92 3.19 -1.73
C HIS A 52 11.93 2.29 -2.97
N GLN A 53 11.87 0.97 -2.78
CA GLN A 53 11.86 -0.02 -3.86
C GLN A 53 10.87 -1.15 -3.53
N ALA A 54 10.03 -1.50 -4.50
CA ALA A 54 9.21 -2.71 -4.48
C ALA A 54 10.00 -3.90 -5.08
N PRO A 55 9.55 -5.15 -4.87
CA PRO A 55 10.17 -6.31 -5.52
C PRO A 55 10.40 -6.07 -7.01
N ASP A 56 11.61 -6.38 -7.47
CA ASP A 56 12.06 -6.19 -8.84
C ASP A 56 12.44 -7.53 -9.47
N PRO A 57 11.51 -8.15 -10.22
CA PRO A 57 11.77 -9.40 -10.91
C PRO A 57 12.88 -9.31 -11.95
N ALA A 58 13.12 -8.13 -12.55
CA ALA A 58 14.18 -7.96 -13.56
C ALA A 58 15.58 -8.11 -12.94
N HIS A 59 15.70 -7.88 -11.64
CA HIS A 59 16.94 -7.99 -10.88
C HIS A 59 16.95 -9.19 -9.90
N ASN A 60 15.97 -10.10 -9.99
CA ASN A 60 15.78 -11.22 -9.06
C ASN A 60 15.67 -10.77 -7.58
N ASP A 61 15.07 -9.62 -7.33
CA ASP A 61 14.90 -9.08 -5.99
C ASP A 61 13.44 -9.25 -5.52
N PRO A 62 13.13 -10.22 -4.66
CA PRO A 62 11.77 -10.45 -4.19
C PRO A 62 11.36 -9.56 -3.01
N TYR A 63 12.19 -8.60 -2.59
CA TYR A 63 12.01 -7.87 -1.35
C TYR A 63 11.60 -6.41 -1.55
N PHE A 64 11.00 -5.84 -0.50
CA PHE A 64 10.82 -4.40 -0.39
C PHE A 64 12.04 -3.77 0.29
N HIS A 65 12.46 -2.60 -0.19
CA HIS A 65 13.49 -1.80 0.47
C HIS A 65 12.88 -0.52 1.01
N LEU A 66 13.12 -0.27 2.29
CA LEU A 66 12.51 0.85 2.99
C LEU A 66 13.48 1.57 3.92
N GLU A 67 13.08 2.77 4.29
CA GLU A 67 13.63 3.55 5.38
C GLU A 67 12.59 3.66 6.50
N ALA A 68 13.02 3.58 7.76
CA ALA A 68 12.11 3.60 8.91
C ALA A 68 12.40 4.76 9.84
N PHE A 69 11.35 5.35 10.41
CA PHE A 69 11.42 6.58 11.20
C PHE A 69 10.59 6.52 12.48
N GLU A 70 10.92 7.41 13.40
CA GLU A 70 10.15 7.70 14.61
C GLU A 70 10.06 9.21 14.82
N HIS A 71 8.86 9.69 15.14
CA HIS A 71 8.63 11.05 15.57
C HIS A 71 7.91 11.04 16.93
N LYS A 72 8.45 11.80 17.90
CA LYS A 72 7.79 12.00 19.20
C LYS A 72 6.65 12.99 19.04
N LYS A 73 5.46 12.68 19.57
CA LYS A 73 4.31 13.60 19.54
C LYS A 73 4.69 14.92 20.24
N GLY A 74 4.32 16.05 19.62
CA GLY A 74 4.62 17.39 20.12
C GLY A 74 6.02 17.90 19.78
N ALA A 75 6.90 17.08 19.17
CA ALA A 75 8.15 17.59 18.62
C ALA A 75 7.89 18.43 17.35
N LYS A 76 8.86 19.26 16.99
CA LYS A 76 8.83 20.02 15.73
C LYS A 76 8.82 19.05 14.54
N PRO A 77 8.14 19.35 13.42
CA PRO A 77 8.03 18.46 12.25
C PRO A 77 9.36 17.92 11.71
N TRP A 78 10.44 18.71 11.77
CA TRP A 78 11.78 18.33 11.31
C TRP A 78 12.59 17.51 12.34
N VAL A 79 12.02 17.25 13.52
CA VAL A 79 12.68 16.48 14.59
C VAL A 79 12.09 15.07 14.58
N PHE A 80 12.73 14.20 13.81
CA PHE A 80 12.45 12.77 13.79
C PHE A 80 13.76 11.99 13.82
N ARG A 81 13.68 10.74 14.29
CA ARG A 81 14.79 9.79 14.28
C ARG A 81 14.62 8.86 13.10
N ARG A 82 15.70 8.65 12.36
CA ARG A 82 15.82 7.54 11.42
C ARG A 82 16.14 6.29 12.23
N LEU A 83 15.20 5.35 12.30
CA LEU A 83 15.37 4.06 12.98
C LEU A 83 16.19 3.09 12.14
N ALA A 84 15.98 3.13 10.81
CA ALA A 84 16.78 2.38 9.84
C ALA A 84 16.93 3.23 8.59
N HIS A 85 18.16 3.39 8.10
CA HIS A 85 18.43 4.11 6.86
C HIS A 85 18.05 3.29 5.62
N HIS A 86 18.26 1.98 5.70
CA HIS A 86 17.87 1.00 4.72
C HIS A 86 17.52 -0.29 5.44
N MET A 87 16.41 -0.90 5.05
CA MET A 87 15.94 -2.18 5.56
C MET A 87 15.32 -2.94 4.39
N VAL A 88 15.64 -4.22 4.32
CA VAL A 88 15.05 -5.17 3.37
C VAL A 88 13.99 -5.97 4.11
N ILE A 89 12.79 -6.09 3.56
CA ILE A 89 11.66 -6.75 4.22
C ILE A 89 10.85 -7.60 3.22
N THR A 90 10.35 -8.74 3.68
CA THR A 90 9.43 -9.58 2.89
C THR A 90 8.04 -8.96 2.84
N SER A 91 7.25 -9.30 1.82
CA SER A 91 5.83 -8.88 1.75
C SER A 91 5.06 -9.28 3.02
N GLU A 92 5.23 -10.52 3.48
CA GLU A 92 4.52 -11.02 4.68
C GLU A 92 4.89 -10.23 5.95
N ALA A 93 6.19 -9.89 6.13
CA ALA A 93 6.63 -9.12 7.28
C ALA A 93 6.17 -7.66 7.20
N LEU A 94 6.15 -7.07 6.00
CA LEU A 94 5.63 -5.74 5.76
C LEU A 94 4.15 -5.63 6.11
N ASP A 95 3.35 -6.61 5.65
CA ASP A 95 1.92 -6.69 5.94
C ASP A 95 1.65 -6.82 7.44
N LYS A 96 2.40 -7.68 8.14
CA LYS A 96 2.31 -7.83 9.60
C LYS A 96 2.72 -6.58 10.37
N SER A 97 3.57 -5.74 9.78
CA SER A 97 4.04 -4.49 10.39
C SER A 97 3.06 -3.34 10.25
N ARG A 98 2.09 -3.44 9.32
CA ARG A 98 1.19 -2.34 8.97
C ARG A 98 0.13 -2.12 10.04
N ASN A 99 0.11 -0.90 10.58
CA ASN A 99 -0.96 -0.38 11.41
C ASN A 99 -2.04 0.23 10.51
N LYS A 100 -3.30 -0.17 10.68
CA LYS A 100 -4.44 0.31 9.87
C LYS A 100 -4.87 1.74 10.18
N LYS A 101 -4.27 2.38 11.20
CA LYS A 101 -4.53 3.78 11.52
C LYS A 101 -3.84 4.72 10.53
N ARG A 102 -4.50 5.82 10.20
CA ARG A 102 -3.86 6.96 9.52
C ARG A 102 -3.14 7.81 10.56
N ALA A 103 -1.91 8.20 10.27
CA ALA A 103 -1.11 9.10 11.11
C ALA A 103 -0.30 10.04 10.24
N GLY A 104 -0.03 11.25 10.72
CA GLY A 104 0.87 12.19 10.05
C GLY A 104 2.31 11.68 10.09
N THR A 105 2.97 11.68 8.94
CA THR A 105 4.39 11.37 8.77
C THR A 105 5.18 12.62 8.43
N TYR A 106 6.50 12.54 8.52
CA TYR A 106 7.38 13.66 8.22
C TYR A 106 8.60 13.15 7.45
N ALA A 107 8.70 13.43 6.15
CA ALA A 107 9.88 13.01 5.38
C ALA A 107 10.95 14.11 5.28
N TYR A 108 12.13 13.69 4.83
CA TYR A 108 12.99 14.60 4.08
C TYR A 108 12.21 15.02 2.82
N LYS A 109 12.21 16.33 2.53
CA LYS A 109 11.18 16.97 1.68
C LYS A 109 11.14 16.49 0.22
N ASP A 110 12.16 15.80 -0.25
CA ASP A 110 12.27 15.34 -1.63
C ASP A 110 11.36 14.14 -1.91
N VAL A 111 11.37 13.11 -1.07
CA VAL A 111 10.62 11.87 -1.33
C VAL A 111 9.11 12.07 -1.22
N GLU A 112 8.62 12.73 -0.17
CA GLU A 112 7.18 13.02 -0.03
C GLU A 112 6.67 13.96 -1.12
N PHE A 113 7.49 14.90 -1.58
CA PHE A 113 7.15 15.75 -2.72
C PHE A 113 6.96 14.90 -3.99
N TRP A 114 7.90 14.01 -4.29
CA TRP A 114 7.79 13.12 -5.44
C TRP A 114 6.56 12.22 -5.37
N VAL A 115 6.26 11.65 -4.20
CA VAL A 115 5.07 10.80 -4.01
C VAL A 115 3.79 11.61 -4.15
N THR A 116 3.71 12.79 -3.54
CA THR A 116 2.51 13.65 -3.63
C THR A 116 2.30 14.15 -5.05
N TYR A 117 3.38 14.49 -5.76
CA TYR A 117 3.33 14.83 -7.17
C TYR A 117 2.90 13.64 -8.04
N GLN A 118 3.41 12.43 -7.80
CA GLN A 118 2.98 11.22 -8.51
C GLN A 118 1.48 10.93 -8.29
N ILE A 119 1.01 10.99 -7.05
CA ILE A 119 -0.42 10.81 -6.72
C ILE A 119 -1.27 11.87 -7.42
N TRP A 120 -0.91 13.15 -7.33
CA TRP A 120 -1.61 14.20 -8.06
C TRP A 120 -1.57 13.93 -9.56
N ARG A 121 -0.40 13.64 -10.14
CA ARG A 121 -0.25 13.40 -11.57
C ARG A 121 -1.04 12.20 -12.06
N ASP A 122 -1.14 11.12 -11.30
CA ASP A 122 -1.69 9.84 -11.79
C ASP A 122 -3.15 9.62 -11.38
N ASN A 123 -3.67 10.36 -10.39
CA ASN A 123 -5.05 10.26 -9.91
C ASN A 123 -5.92 11.46 -10.37
N PRO A 124 -6.87 11.27 -11.31
CA PRO A 124 -7.76 12.35 -11.78
C PRO A 124 -8.63 13.00 -10.71
N GLU A 125 -9.09 12.23 -9.72
CA GLU A 125 -9.90 12.74 -8.61
C GLU A 125 -9.05 13.66 -7.72
N SER A 126 -7.83 13.25 -7.39
CA SER A 126 -6.88 14.07 -6.65
C SER A 126 -6.58 15.39 -7.36
N ARG A 127 -6.41 15.36 -8.69
CA ARG A 127 -6.23 16.60 -9.49
C ARG A 127 -7.44 17.51 -9.42
N ALA A 128 -8.64 16.96 -9.56
CA ALA A 128 -9.87 17.74 -9.55
C ALA A 128 -10.11 18.42 -8.19
N GLN A 129 -9.65 17.83 -7.10
CA GLN A 129 -9.81 18.34 -5.74
C GLN A 129 -8.64 19.23 -5.27
N THR A 130 -7.50 19.22 -5.97
CA THR A 130 -6.33 20.01 -5.58
C THR A 130 -6.38 21.38 -6.26
N PRO A 131 -6.51 22.49 -5.51
CA PRO A 131 -6.55 23.82 -6.09
C PRO A 131 -5.21 24.17 -6.75
N VAL A 132 -5.29 24.72 -7.97
CA VAL A 132 -4.12 25.27 -8.66
C VAL A 132 -3.93 26.72 -8.20
N CYS A 133 -2.72 27.03 -7.74
CA CYS A 133 -2.36 28.40 -7.38
C CYS A 133 -2.16 29.25 -8.64
N GLU A 134 -3.11 30.14 -8.94
CA GLU A 134 -3.05 31.03 -10.12
C GLU A 134 -2.54 32.45 -9.81
N THR A 135 -2.17 32.73 -8.55
CA THR A 135 -1.67 34.04 -8.13
C THR A 135 -0.18 33.97 -7.76
N ASN A 136 0.15 34.22 -6.49
CA ASN A 136 1.49 34.05 -5.96
C ASN A 136 1.45 33.10 -4.75
N ILE A 137 2.61 32.56 -4.41
CA ILE A 137 2.75 31.55 -3.35
C ILE A 137 2.21 32.07 -2.01
N LYS A 138 2.48 33.33 -1.66
CA LYS A 138 2.03 33.92 -0.39
C LYS A 138 0.49 33.91 -0.31
N ASP A 139 -0.18 34.45 -1.31
CA ASP A 139 -1.65 34.56 -1.33
C ASP A 139 -2.34 33.20 -1.39
N CYS A 140 -1.72 32.21 -2.04
CA CYS A 140 -2.22 30.84 -2.07
C CYS A 140 -2.06 30.14 -0.71
N LEU A 141 -0.94 30.36 -0.03
CA LEU A 141 -0.72 29.80 1.32
C LEU A 141 -1.65 30.43 2.34
N GLU A 142 -1.85 31.76 2.32
CA GLU A 142 -2.80 32.44 3.22
C GLU A 142 -4.21 31.86 3.05
N ARG A 143 -4.72 31.78 1.81
CA ARG A 143 -6.02 31.17 1.52
C ARG A 143 -6.14 29.70 1.94
N ALA A 144 -5.08 28.91 1.77
CA ALA A 144 -5.08 27.50 2.18
C ALA A 144 -5.04 27.32 3.71
N THR A 145 -4.54 28.31 4.45
CA THR A 145 -4.45 28.25 5.91
C THR A 145 -5.74 28.71 6.58
N ASP A 146 -6.48 29.63 5.94
CA ASP A 146 -7.76 30.15 6.42
C ASP A 146 -8.96 29.19 6.21
N GLN A 147 -8.77 28.10 5.45
CA GLN A 147 -9.78 27.05 5.23
C GLN A 147 -9.76 25.93 6.29
N LYS A 148 -9.02 26.10 7.39
CA LYS A 148 -9.01 25.21 8.56
C LYS A 148 -9.82 25.77 9.71
#